data_AF-A0A962K8L3-F1
#
_entry.id   AF-A0A962K8L3-F1
#
_cell.length_a   1.000
_cell.length_b   1.000
_cell.length_c   1.000
_cell.angle_alpha   90.00
_cell.angle_beta   90.00
_cell.angle_gamma   90.00
#
_symmetry.space_group_name_H-M   'P 1'
#
loop_
_entity.id
_entity.type
_entity.pdbx_description
1 polymer ?
#
loop_
_entity_poly.entity_id
_entity_poly.type
_entity_poly.pdbx_seq_one_letter_code
_entity_poly.pdbx_strand_id
1 'polypeptide(L)'
;MKRRDFLKLRSSGGQRIVTLSCERLYMAVADCRAGAAAETACNDEGGAWWAAEPPRQVNQYSVAQLFDELGRELGDADVLVLEDRDWLQGDEFVHEVENLLAAVRRQRGEIRYAITDSGRVREPGGS
;
A
#
# COMPACT_ATOMS: atom_id res chain seq x y z
N MET A 1 11.08 1.77 3.81
CA MET A 1 10.44 0.65 3.07
C MET A 1 10.75 0.83 1.58
N LYS A 2 11.01 -0.22 0.79
CA LYS A 2 11.18 -0.04 -0.67
C LYS A 2 9.82 0.25 -1.30
N ARG A 3 9.70 1.32 -2.10
CA ARG A 3 8.44 1.78 -2.73
C ARG A 3 7.69 0.73 -3.57
N ARG A 4 8.29 -0.43 -3.87
CA ARG A 4 7.70 -1.47 -4.74
C ARG A 4 7.54 -2.81 -4.03
N ASP A 5 7.71 -2.86 -2.71
CA ASP A 5 7.65 -4.13 -1.98
C ASP A 5 6.23 -4.73 -1.93
N PHE A 6 5.19 -3.91 -2.08
CA PHE A 6 3.78 -4.33 -2.14
C PHE A 6 3.34 -4.79 -3.54
N LEU A 7 4.14 -4.51 -4.59
CA LEU A 7 3.85 -4.89 -5.97
C LEU A 7 4.87 -5.91 -6.47
N LYS A 8 4.40 -7.12 -6.78
CA LYS A 8 5.21 -8.12 -7.47
C LYS A 8 4.79 -8.15 -8.93
N LEU A 9 5.66 -7.68 -9.81
CA LEU A 9 5.47 -7.78 -11.24
C LEU A 9 5.93 -9.15 -11.74
N ARG A 10 5.07 -9.85 -12.46
CA ARG A 10 5.39 -11.11 -13.13
C ARG A 10 4.89 -11.09 -14.57
N SER A 11 5.80 -11.21 -15.52
CA SER A 11 5.43 -11.41 -16.92
C SER A 11 5.32 -12.91 -17.19
N SER A 12 4.18 -13.39 -17.71
CA SER A 12 3.98 -14.80 -18.05
C SER A 12 3.21 -14.92 -19.36
N GLY A 13 3.78 -15.63 -20.34
CA GLY A 13 3.11 -15.88 -21.63
C GLY A 13 2.77 -14.63 -22.45
N GLY A 14 3.46 -13.51 -22.23
CA GLY A 14 3.16 -12.21 -22.85
C GLY A 14 2.15 -11.35 -22.09
N GLN A 15 1.59 -11.85 -20.99
CA GLN A 15 0.70 -11.08 -20.11
C GLN A 15 1.49 -10.50 -18.93
N ARG A 16 1.18 -9.26 -18.55
CA ARG A 16 1.70 -8.58 -17.37
C ARG A 16 0.79 -8.87 -16.17
N ILE A 17 1.23 -9.78 -15.33
CA ILE A 17 0.55 -10.14 -14.08
C ILE A 17 1.15 -9.30 -12.97
N VAL A 18 0.32 -8.55 -12.27
CA VAL A 18 0.70 -7.74 -11.13
C VAL A 18 0.06 -8.31 -9.89
N THR A 19 0.87 -8.67 -8.90
CA THR A 19 0.38 -9.12 -7.60
C THR A 19 0.51 -7.97 -6.60
N LEU A 20 -0.61 -7.60 -5.99
CA LEU A 20 -0.72 -6.59 -4.95
C LEU A 20 -0.96 -7.26 -3.59
N SER A 21 -0.04 -7.08 -2.64
CA SER A 21 -0.25 -7.51 -1.25
C SER A 21 -0.98 -6.43 -0.47
N CYS A 22 -2.19 -6.74 0.00
CA CYS A 22 -3.01 -5.81 0.77
C CYS A 22 -2.37 -5.48 2.13
N GLU A 23 -1.65 -6.43 2.75
CA GLU A 23 -0.85 -6.19 3.96
C GLU A 23 0.18 -5.07 3.73
N ARG A 24 1.00 -5.24 2.68
CA ARG A 24 2.10 -4.31 2.40
C ARG A 24 1.58 -2.94 1.98
N LEU A 25 0.46 -2.91 1.26
CA LEU A 25 -0.23 -1.66 0.92
C LEU A 25 -0.77 -0.97 2.18
N TYR A 26 -1.42 -1.70 3.08
CA TYR A 26 -1.90 -1.17 4.36
C TYR A 26 -0.75 -0.59 5.19
N MET A 27 0.37 -1.30 5.31
CA MET A 27 1.56 -0.79 6.00
C MET A 27 2.10 0.48 5.35
N ALA A 28 2.11 0.56 4.02
CA ALA A 28 2.54 1.76 3.30
C ALA A 28 1.60 2.95 3.56
N VAL A 29 0.28 2.72 3.57
CA VAL A 29 -0.72 3.76 3.92
C VAL A 29 -0.55 4.21 5.37
N ALA A 30 -0.34 3.28 6.30
CA ALA A 30 -0.09 3.59 7.71
C ALA A 30 1.21 4.42 7.89
N ASP A 31 2.28 4.09 7.16
CA ASP A 31 3.53 4.85 7.14
C ASP A 31 3.32 6.28 6.61
N CYS A 32 2.55 6.43 5.52
CA CYS A 32 2.22 7.75 4.95
C CYS A 32 1.41 8.61 5.93
N ARG A 33 0.44 8.01 6.65
CA ARG A 33 -0.35 8.70 7.68
C ARG A 33 0.52 9.11 8.87
N ALA A 34 1.43 8.24 9.31
CA ALA A 34 2.36 8.53 10.39
C ALA A 34 3.34 9.64 10.00
N GLY A 35 3.81 9.67 8.75
CA GLY A 35 4.64 10.74 8.20
C GLY A 35 3.92 12.08 8.19
N ALA A 36 2.68 12.13 7.67
CA ALA A 36 1.90 13.37 7.63
C ALA A 36 1.61 13.96 9.02
N ALA A 37 1.37 13.10 10.02
CA ALA A 37 1.20 13.52 11.41
C ALA A 37 2.50 14.10 12.00
N ALA A 38 3.65 13.50 11.70
CA ALA A 38 4.97 13.98 12.13
C ALA A 38 5.35 15.31 11.45
N GLU A 39 5.06 15.48 10.15
CA GLU A 39 5.28 16.74 9.42
C GLU A 39 4.43 17.89 9.98
N THR A 40 3.19 17.60 10.38
CA THR A 40 2.32 18.61 11.00
C THR A 40 2.86 19.03 12.37
N ALA A 41 3.38 18.09 13.16
CA ALA A 41 3.94 18.37 14.48
C ALA A 41 5.27 19.14 14.43
N CYS A 42 6.07 18.98 13.36
CA CYS A 42 7.34 19.71 13.22
C CYS A 42 7.20 21.11 12.59
N ASN A 43 6.01 21.48 12.10
CA ASN A 43 5.74 22.78 11.50
C ASN A 43 5.16 23.80 12.51
N ASP A 44 5.00 23.42 13.78
CA ASP A 44 4.69 24.34 14.88
C ASP A 44 5.96 25.11 15.26
N GLU A 45 5.93 26.43 15.05
CA GLU A 45 7.07 27.35 15.04
C GLU A 45 7.67 27.62 16.45
N GLY A 46 8.09 26.58 17.18
CA GLY A 46 8.58 26.73 18.55
C GLY A 46 9.38 25.55 19.12
N GLY A 47 10.66 25.43 18.75
CA GLY A 47 11.65 24.57 19.43
C GLY A 47 11.92 23.25 18.70
N ALA A 48 13.13 22.68 18.64
CA ALA A 48 14.33 22.88 19.42
C ALA A 48 15.57 22.47 18.58
N TRP A 49 16.60 23.32 18.53
CA TRP A 49 17.83 23.06 17.78
C TRP A 49 18.68 21.87 18.33
N TRP A 50 18.30 21.31 19.48
CA TRP A 50 18.91 20.14 20.12
C TRP A 50 18.09 18.85 19.94
N ALA A 51 16.90 18.90 19.34
CA ALA A 51 16.09 17.73 18.99
C ALA A 51 16.46 17.18 17.60
N ALA A 52 17.75 17.16 17.28
CA ALA A 52 18.28 16.62 16.04
C ALA A 52 18.30 15.08 16.07
N GLU A 53 17.16 14.45 16.34
CA GLU A 53 16.94 13.12 15.76
C GLU A 53 16.96 13.34 14.25
N PRO A 54 17.84 12.64 13.49
CA PRO A 54 17.82 12.77 12.04
C PRO A 54 16.39 12.51 11.59
N PRO A 55 15.82 13.36 10.71
CA PRO A 55 14.45 13.16 10.27
C PRO A 55 14.39 11.73 9.76
N ARG A 56 13.61 10.88 10.45
CA ARG A 56 13.24 9.58 9.89
C ARG A 56 12.81 9.94 8.48
N GLN A 57 13.43 9.31 7.48
CA GLN A 57 13.00 9.43 6.10
C GLN A 57 11.61 8.76 6.01
N VAL A 58 10.60 9.39 6.63
CA VAL A 58 9.21 9.12 6.41
C VAL A 58 8.99 9.47 4.95
N ASN A 59 8.51 8.47 4.23
CA ASN A 59 8.30 8.58 2.80
C ASN A 59 7.35 9.77 2.57
N GLN A 60 7.83 10.83 1.91
CA GLN A 60 7.09 12.10 1.68
C GLN A 60 5.84 11.96 0.80
N TYR A 61 5.34 10.74 0.60
CA TYR A 61 4.20 10.47 -0.25
C TYR A 61 2.94 10.52 0.59
N SER A 62 1.99 11.34 0.16
CA SER A 62 0.63 11.27 0.69
C SER A 62 -0.05 9.98 0.22
N VAL A 63 -1.06 9.54 0.96
CA VAL A 63 -1.89 8.39 0.58
C VAL A 63 -2.41 8.52 -0.85
N ALA A 64 -2.90 9.70 -1.25
CA ALA A 64 -3.36 9.96 -2.61
C ALA A 64 -2.27 9.77 -3.69
N GLN A 65 -1.03 10.19 -3.41
CA GLN A 65 0.10 10.01 -4.34
C GLN A 65 0.47 8.54 -4.49
N LEU A 66 0.41 7.78 -3.39
CA LEU A 66 0.62 6.33 -3.41
C LEU A 66 -0.41 5.62 -4.31
N PHE A 67 -1.70 5.96 -4.18
CA PHE A 67 -2.75 5.39 -5.01
C PHE A 67 -2.69 5.85 -6.48
N ASP A 68 -2.26 7.09 -6.76
CA ASP A 68 -2.07 7.57 -8.13
C ASP A 68 -0.93 6.82 -8.84
N GLU A 69 0.23 6.67 -8.20
CA GLU A 69 1.33 5.85 -8.75
C GLU A 69 0.91 4.39 -8.94
N LEU A 70 0.19 3.82 -7.96
CA LEU A 70 -0.33 2.47 -8.03
C LEU A 70 -1.29 2.30 -9.23
N GLY A 71 -2.18 3.27 -9.45
CA GLY A 71 -3.09 3.29 -10.61
C GLY A 71 -2.35 3.33 -11.94
N ARG A 72 -1.25 4.09 -12.04
CA ARG A 72 -0.42 4.14 -13.26
C ARG A 72 0.29 2.82 -13.54
N GLU A 73 0.88 2.21 -12.52
CA GLU A 73 1.57 0.91 -12.65
C GLU A 73 0.59 -0.23 -12.98
N LEU A 74 -0.63 -0.16 -12.44
CA LEU A 74 -1.70 -1.11 -12.73
C LEU A 74 -2.37 -0.88 -14.09
N GLY A 75 -2.23 0.31 -14.68
CA GLY A 75 -2.80 0.60 -16.00
C GLY A 75 -2.17 -0.20 -17.14
N ASP A 76 -0.95 -0.72 -16.94
CA ASP A 76 -0.27 -1.63 -17.88
C ASP A 76 -0.55 -3.11 -17.55
N ALA A 77 -1.26 -3.41 -16.46
CA ALA A 77 -1.48 -4.77 -15.99
C ALA A 77 -2.63 -5.47 -16.73
N ASP A 78 -2.35 -6.64 -17.31
CA ASP A 78 -3.38 -7.50 -17.88
C ASP A 78 -4.17 -8.24 -16.79
N VAL A 79 -3.48 -8.64 -15.72
CA VAL A 79 -4.06 -9.41 -14.61
C VAL A 79 -3.57 -8.82 -13.29
N LEU A 80 -4.50 -8.40 -12.44
CA LEU A 80 -4.24 -7.97 -11.07
C LEU A 80 -4.61 -9.08 -10.09
N VAL A 81 -3.64 -9.57 -9.31
CA VAL A 81 -3.83 -10.57 -8.26
C VAL A 81 -3.77 -9.89 -6.89
N LEU A 82 -4.83 -9.99 -6.09
CA LEU A 82 -4.81 -9.49 -4.71
C LEU A 82 -4.42 -10.60 -3.73
N GLU A 83 -3.36 -10.37 -2.95
CA GLU A 83 -2.94 -11.18 -1.80
C GLU A 83 -3.41 -10.53 -0.47
N ASP A 84 -3.57 -11.35 0.57
CA ASP A 84 -3.78 -10.91 1.96
C ASP A 84 -5.02 -10.01 2.17
N ARG A 85 -6.15 -10.35 1.52
CA ARG A 85 -7.40 -9.57 1.58
C ARG A 85 -7.96 -9.38 3.00
N ASP A 86 -7.52 -10.18 3.96
CA ASP A 86 -7.87 -10.03 5.38
C ASP A 86 -7.44 -8.66 5.94
N TRP A 87 -6.45 -8.00 5.33
CA TRP A 87 -6.05 -6.63 5.69
C TRP A 87 -7.00 -5.54 5.15
N LEU A 88 -7.94 -5.89 4.26
CA LEU A 88 -9.01 -5.01 3.80
C LEU A 88 -10.17 -4.94 4.83
N GLN A 89 -9.86 -4.95 6.12
CA GLN A 89 -10.82 -4.82 7.21
C GLN A 89 -10.78 -3.39 7.75
N GLY A 90 -11.56 -2.49 7.12
CA GLY A 90 -11.70 -1.10 7.54
C GLY A 90 -12.30 -0.21 6.45
N ASP A 91 -13.25 0.66 6.81
CA ASP A 91 -14.13 1.37 5.86
C ASP A 91 -13.39 2.25 4.84
N GLU A 92 -12.44 3.07 5.31
CA GLU A 92 -11.77 4.08 4.47
C GLU A 92 -10.71 3.48 3.53
N PHE A 93 -9.96 2.47 3.99
CA PHE A 93 -8.95 1.79 3.17
C PHE A 93 -9.60 0.90 2.11
N VAL A 94 -10.73 0.26 2.45
CA VAL A 94 -11.53 -0.52 1.50
C VAL A 94 -11.99 0.36 0.35
N HIS A 95 -12.52 1.55 0.63
CA HIS A 95 -13.03 2.44 -0.41
C HIS A 95 -11.97 2.83 -1.45
N GLU A 96 -10.76 3.17 -0.99
CA GLU A 96 -9.64 3.52 -1.88
C GLU A 96 -9.20 2.33 -2.75
N VAL A 97 -9.12 1.14 -2.15
CA VAL A 97 -8.80 -0.08 -2.88
C VAL A 97 -9.90 -0.42 -3.87
N GLU A 98 -11.18 -0.32 -3.49
CA GLU A 98 -12.30 -0.57 -4.41
C GLU A 98 -12.30 0.38 -5.60
N ASN A 99 -11.98 1.66 -5.39
CA ASN A 99 -11.84 2.64 -6.48
C ASN A 99 -10.70 2.26 -7.43
N LEU A 100 -9.56 1.81 -6.88
CA LEU A 100 -8.44 1.29 -7.67
C LEU A 100 -8.84 0.05 -8.48
N LEU A 101 -9.55 -0.91 -7.87
CA LEU A 101 -10.05 -2.10 -8.56
C LEU A 101 -11.05 -1.74 -9.65
N ALA A 102 -11.91 -0.75 -9.43
CA ALA A 102 -12.83 -0.24 -10.43
C ALA A 102 -12.08 0.37 -11.63
N ALA A 103 -10.99 1.11 -11.39
CA ALA A 103 -10.14 1.65 -12.46
C ALA A 103 -9.50 0.54 -13.31
N VAL A 104 -8.96 -0.49 -12.66
CA VAL A 104 -8.35 -1.65 -13.34
C VAL A 104 -9.38 -2.41 -14.18
N ARG A 105 -10.58 -2.65 -13.62
CA ARG A 105 -11.69 -3.28 -14.36
C ARG A 105 -12.09 -2.50 -15.61
N ARG A 106 -12.06 -1.16 -15.57
CA ARG A 106 -12.38 -0.32 -16.73
C ARG A 106 -11.32 -0.40 -17.84
N GLN A 107 -10.07 -0.70 -17.49
CA GLN A 107 -8.93 -0.67 -18.41
C GLN A 107 -8.63 -2.02 -19.10
N ARG A 108 -9.40 -3.08 -18.80
CA ARG A 108 -9.25 -4.49 -19.24
C ARG A 108 -8.49 -5.41 -18.27
N GLY A 109 -8.14 -4.94 -17.07
CA GLY A 109 -7.46 -5.78 -16.10
C GLY A 109 -8.39 -6.85 -15.52
N GLU A 110 -8.01 -8.12 -15.64
CA GLU A 110 -8.67 -9.21 -14.94
C GLU A 110 -8.28 -9.17 -13.47
N ILE A 111 -9.26 -9.15 -12.56
CA ILE A 111 -8.98 -9.19 -11.13
C ILE A 111 -9.10 -10.63 -10.63
N ARG A 112 -8.00 -11.16 -10.13
CA ARG A 112 -7.94 -12.44 -9.44
C ARG A 112 -7.68 -12.22 -7.96
N TYR A 113 -8.27 -13.07 -7.15
CA TYR A 113 -8.00 -13.10 -5.73
C TYR A 113 -7.10 -14.30 -5.46
N ALA A 114 -5.93 -14.06 -4.88
CA ALA A 114 -5.13 -15.17 -4.38
C ALA A 114 -5.97 -15.89 -3.32
N ILE A 115 -5.97 -17.22 -3.38
CA ILE A 115 -6.55 -18.03 -2.31
C ILE A 115 -5.59 -17.85 -1.14
N THR A 116 -5.87 -16.89 -0.29
CA THR A 116 -5.20 -16.76 0.99
C THR A 116 -5.58 -17.98 1.79
N ASP A 117 -4.59 -18.84 2.06
CA ASP A 117 -4.67 -19.82 3.15
C ASP A 117 -4.71 -19.02 4.45
N SER A 118 -5.87 -18.45 4.75
CA SER A 118 -6.18 -17.80 6.03
C SER A 118 -6.34 -18.90 7.08
N GLY A 119 -5.24 -19.60 7.34
CA GLY A 119 -5.10 -20.69 8.31
C GLY A 119 -3.92 -20.49 9.26
N ARG A 120 -3.18 -19.38 9.17
CA ARG A 120 -2.18 -19.00 10.17
C ARG A 120 -2.49 -17.63 10.75
N VAL A 121 -3.40 -17.63 11.71
CA VAL A 121 -3.27 -16.74 12.88
C VAL A 121 -1.87 -16.95 13.42
N ARG A 122 -0.97 -16.00 13.11
CA ARG A 122 0.31 -15.89 13.79
C ARG A 122 0.01 -15.17 15.08
N GLU A 123 -0.27 -15.94 16.13
CA GLU A 123 -0.35 -15.41 17.49
C GLU A 123 0.94 -14.61 17.77
N PRO A 124 0.85 -13.35 18.25
CA PRO A 124 2.02 -12.68 18.77
C PRO A 124 2.45 -13.46 20.01
N GLY A 125 3.64 -14.05 19.93
CA GLY A 125 4.14 -14.95 20.96
C GLY A 125 4.24 -14.31 22.34
N GLY A 126 4.18 -15.19 23.34
CA GLY A 126 4.88 -15.01 24.61
C GLY A 126 4.00 -14.63 25.78
N SER A 127 3.63 -15.63 26.58
CA SER A 127 4.20 -15.81 27.93
C SER A 127 3.95 -17.22 28.42
#